data_AF-E9DSL8-F1
#
_entry.id   AF-E9DSL8-F1
#
_cell.length_a   1.000
_cell.length_b   1.000
_cell.length_c   1.000
_cell.angle_alpha   90.00
_cell.angle_beta   90.00
_cell.angle_gamma   90.00
#
_symmetry.space_group_name_H-M   'P 1'
#
loop_
_entity.id
_entity.type
_entity.pdbx_description
1 polymer ?
#
loop_
_entity_poly.entity_id
_entity_poly.type
_entity_poly.pdbx_seq_one_letter_code
_entity_poly.pdbx_strand_id
1 'polypeptide(L)'
;MVFACKKCKKCFRKDTQEFEESDEYCPHCDNHFVIDAKTPKAALSVESGDVRVNNKMLKDERVRQKDYRTMFDPDEDADRLG
;
A
#
# COMPACT_ATOMS: atom_id res chain seq x y z
N MET A 1 3.32 -0.12 -34.04
CA MET A 1 4.04 -0.65 -32.86
C MET A 1 3.98 -2.18 -32.82
N VAL A 2 4.95 -2.84 -32.16
CA VAL A 2 4.99 -4.31 -32.00
C VAL A 2 4.72 -4.65 -30.54
N PHE A 3 3.72 -5.49 -30.27
CA PHE A 3 3.33 -5.92 -28.93
C PHE A 3 3.42 -7.44 -28.78
N ALA A 4 3.60 -7.92 -27.56
CA ALA A 4 3.59 -9.33 -27.22
C ALA A 4 2.44 -9.63 -26.25
N CYS A 5 1.57 -10.57 -26.60
CA CYS A 5 0.43 -10.92 -25.75
C CYS A 5 0.86 -11.84 -24.59
N LYS A 6 0.50 -11.49 -23.35
CA LYS A 6 0.83 -12.28 -22.15
C LYS A 6 0.19 -13.67 -22.14
N LYS A 7 -1.05 -13.79 -22.63
CA LYS A 7 -1.81 -15.06 -22.62
C LYS A 7 -1.28 -16.05 -23.67
N CYS A 8 -0.89 -15.53 -24.83
CA CYS A 8 -0.69 -16.35 -26.04
C CYS A 8 0.75 -16.36 -26.53
N LYS A 9 1.61 -15.51 -25.95
CA LYS A 9 3.04 -15.35 -26.24
C LYS A 9 3.37 -15.05 -27.71
N LYS A 10 2.35 -14.76 -28.52
CA LYS A 10 2.49 -14.35 -29.92
C LYS A 10 2.74 -12.85 -29.99
N CYS A 11 3.67 -12.47 -30.85
CA CYS A 11 3.93 -11.07 -31.19
C CYS A 11 2.94 -10.63 -32.28
N PHE A 12 2.32 -9.47 -32.12
CA PHE A 12 1.45 -8.86 -33.12
C PHE A 12 1.87 -7.41 -33.37
N ARG A 13 1.52 -6.91 -34.55
CA ARG A 13 1.74 -5.53 -34.94
C ARG A 13 0.42 -4.79 -34.92
N LYS A 14 0.41 -3.61 -34.32
CA LYS A 14 -0.73 -2.71 -34.26
C LYS A 14 -0.28 -1.32 -34.66
N ASP A 15 -0.99 -0.68 -35.59
CA ASP A 15 -0.77 0.74 -35.86
C ASP A 15 -1.44 1.56 -34.76
N THR A 16 -0.73 2.56 -34.24
CA THR A 16 -1.13 3.33 -33.06
C THR A 16 -1.57 4.75 -33.40
N GLN A 17 -1.76 5.04 -34.69
CA GLN A 17 -2.24 6.34 -35.16
C GLN A 17 -3.77 6.42 -35.17
N GLU A 18 -4.44 5.29 -35.33
CA GLU A 18 -5.88 5.14 -35.29
C GLU A 18 -6.17 4.07 -34.24
N PHE A 19 -6.96 4.40 -33.21
CA PHE A 19 -7.19 3.53 -32.06
C PHE A 19 -8.70 3.41 -31.86
N GLU A 20 -9.26 2.26 -32.23
CA GLU A 20 -10.67 1.94 -32.06
C GLU A 20 -10.88 0.97 -30.89
N GLU A 21 -12.09 0.85 -30.33
CA GLU A 21 -12.36 -0.02 -29.17
C GLU A 21 -12.07 -1.51 -29.45
N SER A 22 -12.21 -1.93 -30.71
CA SER A 22 -11.79 -3.26 -31.21
C SER A 22 -10.29 -3.50 -31.07
N ASP A 23 -9.51 -2.42 -30.99
CA ASP A 23 -8.06 -2.48 -30.99
C ASP A 23 -7.45 -2.78 -29.64
N GLU A 24 -8.24 -2.78 -28.57
CA GLU A 24 -7.80 -3.06 -27.21
C GLU A 24 -7.48 -4.54 -26.95
N TYR A 25 -7.86 -5.41 -27.90
CA TYR A 25 -7.73 -6.86 -27.79
C TYR A 25 -6.61 -7.41 -28.67
N CYS A 26 -5.95 -8.45 -28.20
CA CYS A 26 -4.99 -9.21 -29.00
C CYS A 26 -5.73 -10.02 -30.08
N PRO A 27 -5.34 -9.89 -31.38
CA PRO A 27 -6.03 -10.55 -32.50
C PRO A 27 -5.92 -12.08 -32.52
N HIS A 28 -5.16 -12.68 -31.59
CA HIS A 28 -4.95 -14.12 -31.54
C HIS A 28 -5.77 -14.83 -30.46
N CYS A 29 -6.25 -14.10 -29.45
CA CYS A 29 -6.88 -14.74 -28.29
C CYS A 29 -7.70 -13.79 -27.39
N ASP A 30 -8.09 -12.65 -27.94
CA ASP A 30 -8.97 -11.66 -27.32
C ASP A 30 -8.53 -11.24 -25.91
N ASN A 31 -7.22 -11.21 -25.67
CA ASN A 31 -6.70 -10.68 -24.42
C ASN A 31 -6.66 -9.15 -24.51
N HIS A 32 -7.43 -8.48 -23.66
CA HIS A 32 -7.36 -7.04 -23.47
C HIS A 32 -5.95 -6.66 -22.98
N PHE A 33 -5.24 -5.85 -23.75
CA PHE A 33 -3.85 -5.48 -23.46
C PHE A 33 -3.70 -4.04 -22.94
N VAL A 34 -4.77 -3.24 -23.01
CA VAL A 34 -4.81 -1.91 -22.41
C VAL A 34 -5.03 -2.07 -20.91
N ILE A 35 -4.17 -1.48 -20.08
CA ILE A 35 -4.27 -1.57 -18.62
C ILE A 35 -4.58 -0.17 -18.11
N ASP A 36 -5.56 -0.06 -17.23
CA ASP A 36 -5.91 1.20 -16.59
C ASP A 36 -4.72 1.78 -15.82
N ALA A 37 -4.52 3.08 -16.00
CA ALA A 37 -3.50 3.81 -15.28
C ALA A 37 -3.82 3.78 -13.77
N LYS A 38 -2.93 3.15 -12.98
CA LYS A 38 -3.05 3.16 -11.52
C LYS A 38 -2.66 4.54 -10.99
N THR A 39 -3.59 5.23 -10.34
CA THR A 39 -3.28 6.47 -9.62
C THR A 39 -2.54 6.15 -8.32
N PRO A 40 -1.46 6.87 -7.97
CA PRO A 40 -0.78 6.69 -6.70
C PRO A 40 -1.73 7.11 -5.58
N LYS A 41 -2.21 6.15 -4.80
CA LYS A 41 -2.92 6.45 -3.55
C LYS A 41 -1.87 6.84 -2.50
N ALA A 42 -2.08 7.95 -1.80
CA ALA A 42 -1.25 8.31 -0.66
C ALA A 42 -1.38 7.24 0.41
N ALA A 43 -0.37 6.37 0.52
CA ALA A 43 -0.27 5.38 1.59
C ALA A 43 0.72 5.93 2.63
N LEU A 44 0.27 6.08 3.88
CA LEU A 44 1.17 6.35 5.00
C LEU A 44 1.85 5.03 5.37
N SER A 45 3.08 4.81 4.90
CA SER A 45 3.91 3.72 5.38
C SER A 45 4.64 4.14 6.65
N VAL A 46 4.41 3.44 7.76
CA VAL A 46 5.20 3.61 8.98
C VAL A 46 6.44 2.73 8.85
N GLU A 47 7.58 3.34 8.57
CA GLU A 47 8.87 2.64 8.53
C GLU A 47 9.36 2.40 9.96
N SER A 48 9.30 1.14 10.42
CA SER A 48 9.94 0.74 11.68
C SER A 48 11.38 0.29 11.40
N GLY A 49 12.33 0.88 12.15
CA GLY A 49 13.72 0.41 12.15
C GLY A 49 13.88 -0.96 12.83
N ASP A 50 15.12 -1.39 13.07
CA ASP A 50 15.40 -2.66 13.76
C ASP A 50 14.75 -2.69 15.16
N VAL A 51 13.84 -3.63 15.35
CA VAL A 51 13.05 -3.83 16.58
C VAL A 51 13.95 -4.13 17.78
N ARG A 52 15.15 -4.70 17.58
CA ARG A 52 16.11 -4.95 18.66
C ARG A 52 16.73 -3.68 19.22
N VAL A 53 16.89 -2.65 18.38
CA VAL A 53 17.44 -1.36 18.78
C VAL A 53 16.33 -0.45 19.32
N ASN A 54 15.16 -0.46 18.68
CA ASN A 54 14.03 0.38 19.07
C ASN A 54 12.72 -0.42 19.16
N ASN A 55 12.41 -0.90 20.38
CA ASN A 55 11.21 -1.68 20.67
C ASN A 55 9.91 -0.84 20.81
N LYS A 56 9.95 0.46 20.46
CA LYS A 56 8.81 1.38 20.69
C LYS A 56 7.57 1.04 19.86
N MET A 57 7.76 0.35 18.73
CA MET A 57 6.67 -0.08 17.85
C MET A 57 6.07 -1.44 18.25
N LEU A 58 6.62 -2.12 19.26
CA LEU A 58 6.09 -3.38 19.77
C LEU A 58 5.29 -3.14 21.05
N LYS A 59 4.11 -3.75 21.14
CA LYS A 59 3.29 -3.73 22.35
C LYS A 59 3.65 -4.94 23.22
N ASP A 60 4.18 -4.71 24.43
CA ASP A 60 4.32 -5.77 25.45
C ASP A 60 3.04 -5.81 26.29
N GLU A 61 2.37 -6.96 26.32
CA GLU A 61 1.09 -7.16 27.02
C GLU A 61 1.25 -7.34 28.54
N ARG A 62 2.47 -7.59 29.03
CA ARG A 62 2.76 -7.79 30.47
C ARG A 62 2.87 -6.50 31.25
N VAL A 63 3.11 -5.38 30.56
CA VAL A 63 3.25 -4.07 31.18
C VAL A 63 1.89 -3.41 31.24
N ARG A 64 1.44 -3.04 32.45
CA ARG A 64 0.19 -2.28 32.64
C ARG A 64 0.28 -0.98 31.85
N GLN A 65 -0.55 -0.83 30.82
CA GLN A 65 -0.64 0.43 30.07
C GLN A 65 -1.14 1.53 31.01
N LYS A 66 -0.54 2.71 30.89
CA LYS A 66 -1.07 3.90 31.55
C LYS A 66 -2.37 4.27 30.84
N ASP A 67 -3.44 4.39 31.61
CA ASP A 67 -4.71 4.90 31.11
C ASP A 67 -4.50 6.30 30.52
N TYR A 68 -5.28 6.65 29.49
CA TYR A 68 -5.23 7.98 28.89
C TYR A 68 -5.70 9.01 29.92
N ARG A 69 -4.73 9.68 30.56
CA ARG A 69 -4.99 10.80 31.49
C ARG A 69 -5.22 12.07 30.69
N THR A 70 -6.25 12.81 31.06
CA THR A 70 -6.43 14.19 30.61
C THR A 70 -5.53 15.12 31.43
N MET A 71 -5.24 16.32 30.93
CA MET A 71 -4.38 17.30 31.65
C MET A 71 -4.90 17.70 33.04
N PHE A 72 -6.13 17.30 33.40
CA PHE A 72 -6.80 17.65 34.65
C PHE A 72 -6.88 16.48 35.65
N ASP A 73 -6.40 15.30 35.29
CA ASP A 73 -6.40 14.15 36.20
C ASP A 73 -5.18 14.22 37.13
N PRO A 74 -5.36 14.26 38.47
CA PRO A 74 -4.25 14.30 39.41
C PRO A 74 -3.43 13.00 39.35
N ASP A 75 -2.10 13.12 39.43
CA ASP A 75 -1.21 11.96 39.48
C ASP A 75 -1.43 11.14 40.75
N GLU A 76 -1.43 9.81 40.65
CA GLU A 76 -1.50 8.89 41.81
C GLU A 76 -0.39 9.13 42.87
N ASP A 77 0.70 9.82 42.49
CA ASP A 77 1.80 10.19 43.38
C ASP A 77 1.65 11.59 44.01
N ALA A 78 0.61 12.36 43.66
CA ALA A 78 0.35 13.68 44.25
C ALA A 78 -0.03 13.60 45.73
N ASP A 79 -0.69 12.51 46.14
CA ASP A 79 -1.12 12.27 47.53
C ASP A 79 0.01 11.74 48.44
N ARG A 80 1.22 11.50 47.92
CA ARG A 80 2.36 10.95 48.68
C ARG A 80 3.28 12.00 49.31
N LEU A 81 3.05 13.29 49.04
CA LEU A 81 3.75 14.39 49.69
C LEU A 81 2.96 14.83 50.93
N GLY A 82 3.06 14.02 51.99
CA GLY A 82 2.75 14.40 53.37
C GLY A 82 4.03 14.75 54.11
#